data_AF-A0A1B6I1B0-F1
#
_entry.id   AF-A0A1B6I1B0-F1
#
_cell.length_a   1.000
_cell.length_b   1.000
_cell.length_c   1.000
_cell.angle_alpha   90.00
_cell.angle_beta   90.00
_cell.angle_gamma   90.00
#
_symmetry.space_group_name_H-M   'P 1'
#
loop_
_entity.id
_entity.type
_entity.pdbx_description
1 polymer ?
#
loop_
_entity_poly.entity_id
_entity_poly.type
_entity_poly.pdbx_seq_one_letter_code
_entity_poly.pdbx_strand_id
1 'polypeptide(L)'
;ARAGRSGTAISLITPHDIQLLQSIEQTINTKLSEFTVSGKEVAKIFTQVSVTKREAEIKLDHNDFEERKKINKRKKLILEGKDPEEEEKRILEEKKQKRKQFRLLHKKKLKQRQKEIKQFVQDNCGKESSVIK
;
A
#
# COMPACT_ATOMS: atom_id res chain seq x y z
N ALA A 1 -17.78 -20.35 24.77
CA ALA A 1 -18.65 -21.54 24.69
C ALA A 1 -18.04 -22.65 23.83
N ARG A 2 -16.96 -23.27 24.31
CA ARG A 2 -16.45 -24.60 23.90
C ARG A 2 -15.63 -25.13 25.09
N ALA A 3 -15.60 -26.45 25.27
CA ALA A 3 -14.84 -27.17 26.30
C ALA A 3 -14.67 -26.40 27.62
N GLY A 4 -15.75 -26.28 28.40
CA GLY A 4 -15.71 -25.78 29.78
C GLY A 4 -15.47 -24.27 29.97
N ARG A 5 -15.30 -23.48 28.90
CA ARG A 5 -15.09 -22.02 29.02
C ARG A 5 -16.34 -21.22 28.67
N SER A 6 -16.66 -20.24 29.51
CA SER A 6 -17.64 -19.20 29.22
C SER A 6 -17.25 -18.46 27.93
N GLY A 7 -18.24 -18.05 27.16
CA GLY A 7 -18.01 -17.22 25.98
C GLY A 7 -19.30 -17.00 25.22
N THR A 8 -19.36 -15.87 24.51
CA THR A 8 -20.55 -15.42 23.80
C THR A 8 -20.63 -16.04 22.41
N ALA A 9 -21.84 -16.42 22.00
CA ALA A 9 -22.15 -16.82 20.64
C ALA A 9 -23.05 -15.75 20.01
N ILE A 10 -22.75 -15.35 18.78
CA ILE A 10 -23.57 -14.42 17.99
C ILE A 10 -24.03 -15.18 16.76
N SER A 11 -25.34 -15.18 16.53
CA SER A 11 -25.96 -15.80 15.35
C SER A 11 -26.44 -14.68 14.42
N LEU A 12 -26.14 -14.83 13.13
CA LEU A 12 -26.63 -13.94 12.07
C LEU A 12 -27.83 -14.63 11.42
N ILE A 13 -28.97 -13.94 11.37
CA ILE A 13 -30.25 -14.52 10.97
C ILE A 13 -30.85 -13.62 9.89
N THR A 14 -31.40 -14.23 8.83
CA THR A 14 -32.15 -13.49 7.81
C THR A 14 -33.66 -13.59 8.07
N PRO A 15 -34.49 -12.71 7.48
CA PRO A 15 -35.95 -12.81 7.62
C PRO A 15 -36.54 -14.14 7.14
N HIS A 16 -35.80 -14.92 6.33
CA HIS A 16 -36.25 -16.22 5.84
C HIS A 16 -36.11 -17.34 6.88
N ASP A 17 -35.30 -17.15 7.92
CA ASP A 17 -34.88 -18.21 8.85
C ASP A 17 -35.69 -18.22 10.16
N ILE A 18 -36.81 -17.47 10.23
CA ILE A 18 -37.59 -17.29 11.46
C ILE A 18 -38.12 -18.63 12.01
N GLN A 19 -38.56 -19.53 11.13
CA GLN A 19 -39.05 -20.86 11.53
C GLN A 19 -37.94 -21.73 12.12
N LEU A 20 -36.72 -21.61 11.58
CA LEU A 20 -35.54 -22.32 12.07
C LEU A 20 -35.14 -21.79 13.45
N LEU A 21 -35.16 -20.47 13.63
CA LEU A 21 -34.88 -19.84 14.92
C LEU A 21 -35.82 -20.37 16.01
N GLN A 22 -37.13 -20.39 15.74
CA GLN A 22 -38.13 -20.91 16.69
C GLN A 22 -37.90 -22.40 17.03
N SER A 23 -37.55 -23.22 16.04
CA SER A 23 -37.25 -24.64 16.25
C SER A 23 -36.00 -24.84 17.10
N ILE A 24 -34.98 -24.01 16.91
CA ILE A 24 -33.75 -24.02 17.71
C ILE A 24 -34.05 -23.59 19.14
N GLU A 25 -34.82 -22.52 19.36
CA GLU A 25 -35.21 -22.04 20.70
C GLU A 25 -35.97 -23.10 21.50
N GLN A 26 -36.85 -23.86 20.85
CA GLN A 26 -37.55 -25.01 21.45
C GLN A 26 -36.59 -26.14 21.83
N THR A 27 -35.57 -26.39 21.00
CA THR A 27 -34.60 -27.47 21.23
C THR A 27 -33.65 -27.13 22.39
N ILE A 28 -33.19 -25.88 22.47
CA ILE A 28 -32.24 -25.41 23.51
C ILE A 28 -32.95 -24.89 24.78
N ASN A 29 -34.28 -24.80 24.77
CA ASN A 29 -35.12 -24.25 25.84
C ASN A 29 -34.63 -22.89 26.37
N THR A 30 -34.08 -22.06 25.49
CA THR A 30 -33.52 -20.74 25.84
C THR A 30 -33.96 -19.73 24.79
N LYS A 31 -34.50 -18.58 25.23
CA LYS A 31 -34.85 -17.48 24.34
C LYS A 31 -33.60 -16.69 23.96
N LEU A 32 -33.37 -16.50 22.67
CA LEU A 32 -32.25 -15.71 22.17
C LEU A 32 -32.63 -14.23 22.17
N SER A 33 -31.75 -13.38 22.71
CA SER A 33 -31.95 -11.93 22.75
C SER A 33 -31.30 -11.25 21.55
N GLU A 34 -31.94 -10.20 21.03
CA GLU A 34 -31.34 -9.35 20.02
C GLU A 34 -30.08 -8.65 20.56
N PHE A 35 -29.01 -8.67 19.76
CA PHE A 35 -27.80 -7.93 20.07
C PHE A 35 -27.87 -6.54 19.40
N THR A 36 -27.96 -5.49 20.22
CA THR A 36 -28.08 -4.12 19.71
C THR A 36 -26.76 -3.63 19.13
N VAL A 37 -26.82 -3.04 17.94
CA VAL A 37 -25.66 -2.49 17.23
C VAL A 37 -25.87 -1.04 16.88
N SER A 38 -24.79 -0.24 16.94
CA SER A 38 -24.86 1.17 16.58
C SER A 38 -24.68 1.36 15.07
N GLY A 39 -25.65 2.00 14.41
CA GLY A 39 -25.61 2.19 12.95
C GLY A 39 -24.39 2.98 12.47
N LYS A 40 -23.86 3.90 13.29
CA LYS A 40 -22.66 4.68 12.98
C LYS A 40 -21.41 3.81 12.89
N GLU A 41 -21.27 2.80 13.74
CA GLU A 41 -20.12 1.88 13.69
C GLU A 41 -20.22 0.93 12.50
N VAL A 42 -21.43 0.41 12.23
CA VAL A 42 -21.70 -0.42 11.05
C VAL A 42 -21.34 0.32 9.77
N ALA A 43 -21.75 1.59 9.62
CA ALA A 43 -21.44 2.40 8.45
C ALA A 43 -19.93 2.59 8.24
N LYS A 44 -19.17 2.80 9.32
CA LYS A 44 -17.70 2.91 9.26
C LYS A 44 -17.06 1.60 8.78
N ILE A 45 -17.43 0.48 9.39
CA ILE A 45 -16.92 -0.85 9.02
C ILE A 45 -17.28 -1.18 7.58
N PHE A 46 -18.52 -0.93 7.17
CA PHE A 46 -18.99 -1.15 5.81
C PHE A 46 -18.20 -0.34 4.78
N THR A 47 -17.92 0.92 5.08
CA THR A 47 -17.11 1.79 4.21
C THR A 47 -15.70 1.24 4.09
N GLN A 48 -15.07 0.84 5.20
CA GLN A 48 -13.73 0.27 5.21
C GLN A 48 -13.64 -1.00 4.37
N VAL A 49 -14.58 -1.93 4.55
CA VAL A 49 -14.64 -3.19 3.77
C VAL A 49 -14.85 -2.89 2.28
N SER A 50 -15.76 -1.96 1.96
CA SER A 50 -16.08 -1.59 0.58
C SER A 50 -14.89 -0.96 -0.15
N VAL A 51 -14.16 -0.05 0.52
CA VAL A 51 -12.95 0.56 -0.04
C VAL A 51 -11.87 -0.50 -0.25
N THR A 52 -11.62 -1.32 0.77
CA THR A 52 -10.59 -2.37 0.70
C THR A 52 -10.87 -3.37 -0.42
N LYS A 53 -12.14 -3.79 -0.59
CA LYS A 53 -12.54 -4.69 -1.67
C LYS A 53 -12.28 -4.09 -3.05
N ARG A 54 -12.70 -2.83 -3.26
CA ARG A 54 -12.46 -2.12 -4.52
C ARG A 54 -10.97 -1.95 -4.81
N GLU A 55 -10.17 -1.59 -3.80
CA GLU A 55 -8.73 -1.47 -3.96
C GLU A 55 -8.07 -2.80 -4.33
N ALA A 56 -8.54 -3.91 -3.75
CA ALA A 56 -8.06 -5.24 -4.08
C ALA A 56 -8.40 -5.63 -5.53
N GLU A 57 -9.65 -5.37 -5.96
CA GLU A 57 -10.09 -5.58 -7.35
C GLU A 57 -9.23 -4.77 -8.34
N ILE A 58 -9.04 -3.47 -8.08
CA ILE A 58 -8.19 -2.60 -8.91
C ILE A 58 -6.74 -3.11 -8.97
N LYS A 59 -6.18 -3.60 -7.86
CA LYS A 59 -4.82 -4.16 -7.84
C LYS A 59 -4.70 -5.43 -8.69
N LEU A 60 -5.71 -6.28 -8.68
CA LEU A 60 -5.76 -7.48 -9.51
C LEU A 60 -5.85 -7.10 -10.99
N ASP A 61 -6.77 -6.20 -11.35
CA ASP A 61 -6.93 -5.71 -12.73
C ASP A 61 -5.65 -5.03 -13.28
N HIS A 62 -4.94 -4.28 -12.43
CA HIS A 62 -3.71 -3.60 -12.84
C HIS A 62 -2.58 -4.59 -13.16
N ASN A 63 -2.50 -5.74 -12.49
CA ASN A 63 -1.48 -6.74 -12.77
C ASN A 63 -1.63 -7.31 -14.18
N ASP A 64 -2.86 -7.62 -14.60
CA ASP A 64 -3.15 -8.14 -15.93
C ASP A 64 -2.82 -7.14 -17.04
N PHE A 65 -3.04 -5.84 -16.80
CA PHE A 65 -2.69 -4.80 -17.76
C PHE A 65 -1.17 -4.72 -18.01
N GLU A 66 -0.36 -4.78 -16.96
CA GLU A 66 1.09 -4.72 -17.08
C GLU A 66 1.67 -5.98 -17.75
N GLU A 67 1.08 -7.16 -17.53
CA GLU A 67 1.46 -8.38 -18.23
C GLU A 67 1.13 -8.31 -19.72
N ARG A 68 -0.09 -7.91 -20.09
CA ARG A 68 -0.48 -7.72 -21.50
C ARG A 68 0.41 -6.70 -22.20
N LYS A 69 0.78 -5.62 -21.52
CA LYS A 69 1.69 -4.60 -22.04
C LYS A 69 3.11 -5.14 -22.26
N LYS A 70 3.63 -5.97 -21.36
CA LYS A 70 4.94 -6.64 -21.54
C LYS A 70 4.91 -7.61 -22.71
N ILE A 71 3.85 -8.42 -22.84
CA ILE A 71 3.67 -9.37 -23.94
C ILE A 71 3.62 -8.61 -25.27
N ASN A 72 2.84 -7.53 -25.36
CA ASN A 72 2.73 -6.73 -26.57
C ASN A 72 4.06 -6.06 -26.96
N LYS A 73 4.83 -5.56 -25.98
CA LYS A 73 6.17 -5.02 -26.23
C LYS A 73 7.13 -6.09 -26.75
N ARG A 74 7.13 -7.29 -26.16
CA ARG A 74 7.97 -8.40 -26.63
C ARG A 74 7.59 -8.83 -28.04
N LYS A 75 6.29 -8.98 -28.33
CA LYS A 75 5.79 -9.28 -29.69
C LYS A 75 6.22 -8.22 -30.71
N LYS A 76 6.19 -6.93 -30.33
CA LYS A 76 6.65 -5.84 -31.19
C LYS A 76 8.15 -5.91 -31.48
N LEU A 77 8.98 -6.21 -30.49
CA LEU A 77 10.43 -6.35 -30.67
C LEU A 77 10.79 -7.53 -31.59
N ILE A 78 10.09 -8.65 -31.44
CA ILE A 78 10.23 -9.82 -32.31
C ILE A 78 9.81 -9.46 -33.76
N LEU A 79 8.72 -8.72 -33.94
CA LEU A 79 8.27 -8.24 -35.27
C LEU A 79 9.28 -7.29 -35.93
N GLU A 80 9.97 -6.48 -35.13
CA GLU A 80 11.05 -5.59 -35.58
C GLU A 80 12.39 -6.32 -35.82
N GLY A 81 12.44 -7.64 -35.63
CA GLY A 81 13.62 -8.47 -35.88
C GLY A 81 14.74 -8.32 -34.84
N LYS A 82 14.43 -7.78 -33.65
CA LYS A 82 15.38 -7.64 -32.55
C LYS A 82 15.16 -8.73 -31.51
N ASP A 83 16.24 -9.36 -31.06
CA ASP A 83 16.17 -10.34 -29.98
C ASP A 83 15.77 -9.67 -28.65
N PRO A 84 14.64 -10.06 -28.05
CA PRO A 84 14.09 -9.38 -26.89
C PRO A 84 14.98 -9.47 -25.65
N GLU A 85 15.81 -10.51 -25.54
CA GLU A 85 16.69 -10.72 -24.38
C GLU A 85 17.89 -9.78 -24.35
N GLU A 86 18.48 -9.46 -25.51
CA GLU A 86 19.64 -8.56 -25.59
C GLU A 86 19.22 -7.11 -25.32
N GLU A 87 18.08 -6.69 -25.85
CA GLU A 87 17.56 -5.34 -25.63
C GLU A 87 17.13 -5.13 -24.16
N GLU A 88 16.54 -6.15 -23.52
CA GLU A 88 16.24 -6.10 -22.08
C GLU A 88 17.52 -5.93 -21.23
N LYS A 89 18.62 -6.62 -21.59
CA LYS A 89 19.93 -6.48 -20.92
C LYS A 89 20.52 -5.07 -21.12
N ARG A 90 20.49 -4.53 -22.34
CA ARG A 90 20.97 -3.18 -22.65
C ARG A 90 20.21 -2.10 -21.85
N ILE A 91 18.88 -2.18 -21.82
CA ILE A 91 18.04 -1.24 -21.05
C ILE A 91 18.36 -1.33 -19.54
N LEU A 92 18.61 -2.54 -19.02
CA LEU A 92 18.95 -2.73 -17.62
C LEU A 92 20.31 -2.12 -17.27
N GLU A 93 21.31 -2.28 -18.14
CA GLU A 93 22.64 -1.68 -17.98
C GLU A 93 22.58 -0.16 -18.04
N GLU A 94 21.88 0.42 -19.01
CA GLU A 94 21.69 1.87 -19.10
C GLU A 94 21.02 2.43 -17.84
N LYS A 95 19.98 1.74 -17.32
CA LYS A 95 19.33 2.14 -16.05
C LYS A 95 20.30 2.08 -14.87
N LYS A 96 21.12 1.03 -14.77
CA LYS A 96 22.15 0.91 -13.72
C LYS A 96 23.18 2.03 -13.83
N GLN A 97 23.64 2.35 -15.04
CA GLN A 97 24.60 3.43 -15.27
C GLN A 97 24.00 4.80 -14.91
N LYS A 98 22.77 5.10 -15.36
CA LYS A 98 22.04 6.33 -15.01
C LYS A 98 21.89 6.49 -13.50
N ARG A 99 21.52 5.41 -12.78
CA ARG A 99 21.44 5.42 -11.30
C ARG A 99 22.78 5.72 -10.64
N LYS A 100 23.87 5.11 -11.12
CA LYS A 100 25.23 5.39 -10.63
C LYS A 100 25.63 6.85 -10.86
N GLN A 101 25.40 7.38 -12.07
CA GLN A 101 25.70 8.76 -12.40
C GLN A 101 24.89 9.74 -11.54
N PHE A 102 23.60 9.49 -11.35
CA PHE A 102 22.75 10.33 -10.51
C PHE A 102 23.23 10.34 -9.05
N ARG A 103 23.61 9.19 -8.50
CA ARG A 103 24.18 9.09 -7.14
C ARG A 103 25.48 9.88 -6.99
N LEU A 104 26.35 9.81 -8.01
CA LEU A 104 27.61 10.56 -8.02
C LEU A 104 27.37 12.07 -8.09
N LEU A 105 26.47 12.52 -8.98
CA LEU A 105 26.07 13.92 -9.09
C LEU A 105 25.49 14.44 -7.77
N HIS A 106 24.61 13.67 -7.14
CA HIS A 106 24.00 14.04 -5.87
C HIS A 106 25.05 14.18 -4.75
N LYS A 107 25.99 13.23 -4.66
CA LYS A 107 27.10 13.30 -3.69
C LYS A 107 28.02 14.51 -3.93
N LYS A 108 28.28 14.87 -5.19
CA LYS A 108 29.05 16.08 -5.53
C LYS A 108 28.32 17.36 -5.10
N LYS A 109 27.02 17.47 -5.41
CA LYS A 109 26.19 18.61 -5.00
C LYS A 109 26.14 18.79 -3.49
N LEU A 110 25.98 17.70 -2.73
CA LEU A 110 25.99 17.74 -1.26
C LEU A 110 27.34 18.23 -0.71
N LYS A 111 28.46 17.73 -1.24
CA LYS A 111 29.80 18.20 -0.84
C LYS A 111 30.03 19.66 -1.16
N GLN A 112 29.56 20.12 -2.32
CA GLN A 112 29.68 21.51 -2.74
C GLN A 112 28.87 22.42 -1.83
N ARG A 113 27.61 22.05 -1.53
CA ARG A 113 26.78 22.76 -0.56
C ARG A 113 27.39 22.80 0.84
N GLN A 114 28.02 21.71 1.30
CA GLN A 114 28.76 21.71 2.57
C GLN A 114 29.97 22.64 2.55
N LYS A 115 30.70 22.73 1.42
CA LYS A 115 31.80 23.67 1.26
C LYS A 115 31.31 25.12 1.24
N GLU A 116 30.23 25.40 0.51
CA GLU A 116 29.58 26.72 0.47
C GLU A 116 29.11 27.15 1.86
N ILE A 117 28.48 26.25 2.61
CA ILE A 117 28.07 26.51 4.01
C ILE A 117 29.28 26.76 4.89
N LYS A 118 30.34 25.95 4.79
CA LYS A 118 31.58 26.16 5.56
C LYS A 118 32.24 27.50 5.24
N GLN A 119 32.30 27.85 3.95
CA GLN A 119 32.84 29.13 3.48
C GLN A 119 32.00 30.29 4.01
N PHE A 120 30.67 30.19 3.92
CA PHE A 120 29.74 31.20 4.43
C PHE A 120 29.88 31.40 5.94
N VAL A 121 30.02 30.32 6.73
CA VAL A 121 30.26 30.42 8.18
C VAL A 121 31.60 31.10 8.46
N GLN A 122 32.64 30.78 7.70
CA GLN A 122 33.97 31.36 7.86
C GLN A 122 34.03 32.85 7.49
N ASP A 123 33.32 33.28 6.45
CA ASP A 123 33.24 34.67 6.00
C ASP A 123 32.43 35.57 6.96
N ASN A 124 31.51 34.97 7.75
CA ASN A 124 30.66 35.69 8.70
C ASN A 124 31.17 35.64 10.15
N CYS A 125 32.00 34.67 10.53
CA CYS A 125 32.56 34.54 11.89
C CYS A 125 33.59 35.65 12.25
N GLY A 126 34.03 36.47 11.29
CA GLY A 126 34.96 37.59 11.52
C GLY A 126 34.31 38.98 11.67
N LYS A 127 32.97 39.09 11.57
CA LYS A 127 32.28 40.40 11.54
C LYS A 127 31.48 40.75 12.81
N GLU A 128 31.30 39.81 13.73
CA GLU A 128 30.56 40.06 14.98
C GLU A 128 31.45 40.49 16.16
N SER A 129 32.78 40.42 16.05
CA SER A 129 33.70 40.89 17.10
C SER A 129 34.02 42.39 17.07
N SER A 130 33.42 43.17 16.15
CA SER A 130 33.68 44.63 16.02
C SER A 130 32.48 45.54 16.33
N VAL A 131 31.36 45.00 16.83
CA VAL A 131 30.14 45.81 17.14
C VAL A 131 29.85 45.90 18.65
N ILE A 132 30.72 45.36 19.51
CA ILE A 132 30.64 45.54 20.96
C ILE A 132 31.93 46.21 21.46
N LYS A 133 32.02 47.52 21.27
CA LYS A 133 32.85 48.43 22.08
C LYS A 133 32.12 49.76 22.22
#